data_AF-A0A2V7JV81-F1
#
_entry.id   AF-A0A2V7JV81-F1
#
_cell.length_a   1.000
_cell.length_b   1.000
_cell.length_c   1.000
_cell.angle_alpha   90.00
_cell.angle_beta   90.00
_cell.angle_gamma   90.00
#
_symmetry.space_group_name_H-M   'P 1'
#
loop_
_entity.id
_entity.type
_entity.pdbx_description
1 polymer ?
#
loop_
_entity_poly.entity_id
_entity_poly.type
_entity_poly.pdbx_seq_one_letter_code
_entity_poly.pdbx_strand_id
1 'polypeptide(L)'
;FYVAPGPSHTVVNNPTFTFATGIARNVAVGAQFATHSFIIEGFSGSQSSNETQLYARWRAWGGPEGSEGFHVSVTPAYNFLAKSGDGELGADWTKGALTLEGAARIAGKPLGQSSARAAFGGGFVARVNRYVALSADVGSFVSPTVLAAWSAALNVSIPGSGREQY
;
A
#
# COMPACT_ATOMS: atom_id res chain seq x y z
N PHE A 1 -7.41 -1.11 -3.68
CA PHE A 1 -8.19 -0.56 -4.81
C PHE A 1 -9.57 -1.19 -4.82
N TYR A 2 -10.63 -0.39 -4.89
CA TYR A 2 -12.04 -0.84 -5.02
C TYR A 2 -12.66 -0.13 -6.22
N VAL A 3 -13.48 -0.83 -7.00
CA VAL A 3 -14.25 -0.28 -8.12
C VAL A 3 -15.72 -0.32 -7.73
N ALA A 4 -16.33 0.85 -7.55
CA ALA A 4 -17.76 0.97 -7.26
C ALA A 4 -18.57 0.79 -8.57
N PRO A 5 -19.67 0.00 -8.57
CA PRO A 5 -20.59 -0.02 -9.70
C PRO A 5 -21.38 1.30 -9.78
N GLY A 6 -21.53 1.85 -10.99
CA GLY A 6 -22.33 3.06 -11.25
C GLY A 6 -23.84 2.78 -11.41
N PRO A 7 -24.71 3.83 -11.43
CA PRO A 7 -24.38 5.24 -11.49
C PRO A 7 -24.92 6.04 -10.28
N SER A 8 -24.04 6.76 -9.59
CA SER A 8 -24.38 8.07 -9.01
C SER A 8 -23.10 8.87 -8.86
N HIS A 9 -23.18 10.18 -9.06
CA HIS A 9 -22.09 11.12 -8.81
C HIS A 9 -21.79 11.14 -7.31
N THR A 10 -21.07 10.14 -6.82
CA THR A 10 -20.76 9.97 -5.41
C THR A 10 -19.26 10.07 -5.24
N VAL A 11 -18.83 11.08 -4.49
CA VAL A 11 -17.47 11.15 -3.98
C VAL A 11 -17.40 10.19 -2.79
N VAL A 12 -16.79 9.04 -2.99
CA VAL A 12 -16.50 8.09 -1.91
C VAL A 12 -15.15 8.48 -1.32
N ASN A 13 -15.13 8.87 -0.05
CA ASN A 13 -13.91 9.14 0.70
C ASN A 13 -13.79 8.14 1.84
N ASN A 14 -12.78 7.27 1.74
CA ASN A 14 -12.47 6.24 2.72
C ASN A 14 -11.08 6.51 3.29
N PRO A 15 -10.92 7.46 4.23
CA PRO A 15 -9.60 7.77 4.77
C PRO A 15 -8.99 6.55 5.47
N THR A 16 -7.71 6.34 5.19
CA THR A 16 -6.86 5.34 5.86
C THR A 16 -5.76 6.08 6.62
N PHE A 17 -5.66 5.80 7.91
CA PHE A 17 -4.65 6.34 8.79
C PHE A 17 -3.57 5.29 9.03
N THR A 18 -2.30 5.69 8.89
CA THR A 18 -1.16 4.82 9.21
C THR A 18 -0.34 5.42 10.33
N PHE A 19 -0.07 4.62 11.36
CA PHE A 19 0.90 4.92 12.40
C PHE A 19 2.03 3.91 12.31
N ALA A 20 3.27 4.37 12.18
CA ALA A 20 4.42 3.49 12.02
C ALA A 20 5.67 4.06 12.72
N THR A 21 6.54 3.17 13.19
CA THR A 21 7.82 3.54 13.78
C THR A 21 8.91 2.52 13.43
N GLY A 22 10.13 3.00 13.25
CA GLY A 22 11.32 2.16 13.15
C GLY A 22 11.76 1.70 14.53
N ILE A 23 11.91 0.39 14.72
CA ILE A 23 12.28 -0.20 16.02
C ILE A 23 13.71 -0.75 16.04
N ALA A 24 14.27 -1.01 14.86
CA ALA A 24 15.66 -1.44 14.70
C ALA A 24 16.16 -1.04 13.31
N ARG A 25 17.44 -1.32 13.04
CA ARG A 25 17.99 -1.17 11.69
C ARG A 25 17.16 -2.02 10.72
N ASN A 26 16.60 -1.37 9.70
CA ASN A 26 15.80 -1.99 8.63
C ASN A 26 14.50 -2.66 9.08
N VAL A 27 14.02 -2.40 10.31
CA VAL A 27 12.76 -2.94 10.83
C VAL A 27 11.85 -1.83 11.31
N ALA A 28 10.62 -1.84 10.80
CA ALA A 28 9.54 -0.98 11.24
C ALA A 28 8.32 -1.81 11.65
N VAL A 29 7.51 -1.26 12.52
CA VAL A 29 6.18 -1.79 12.86
C VAL A 29 5.15 -0.69 12.69
N GLY A 30 3.93 -1.07 12.37
CA GLY A 30 2.86 -0.10 12.22
C GLY A 30 1.47 -0.69 12.31
N ALA A 31 0.50 0.22 12.33
CA ALA A 31 -0.92 -0.04 12.33
C ALA A 31 -1.56 0.80 11.23
N GLN A 32 -2.45 0.18 10.46
CA GLN A 32 -3.33 0.86 9.52
C GLN A 32 -4.77 0.78 10.04
N PHE A 33 -5.47 1.91 10.00
CA PHE A 33 -6.88 2.01 10.33
C PHE A 33 -7.63 2.60 9.13
N ALA A 34 -8.45 1.78 8.48
CA ALA A 34 -9.31 2.21 7.38
C ALA A 34 -10.74 2.39 7.89
N THR A 35 -11.33 3.54 7.57
CA THR A 35 -12.69 3.93 8.01
C THR A 35 -13.82 3.27 7.21
N HIS A 36 -13.49 2.50 6.18
CA HIS A 36 -14.46 1.78 5.36
C HIS A 36 -13.89 0.45 4.86
N SER A 37 -14.59 -0.63 5.17
CA SER A 37 -14.32 -1.98 4.66
C SER A 37 -15.65 -2.67 4.35
N PHE A 38 -15.73 -3.32 3.20
CA PHE A 38 -16.93 -4.05 2.75
C PHE A 38 -16.82 -5.50 3.23
N ILE A 39 -17.54 -5.90 4.29
CA ILE A 39 -17.47 -7.28 4.79
C ILE A 39 -18.50 -8.21 4.15
N ILE A 40 -19.66 -7.74 3.68
CA ILE A 40 -20.78 -8.65 3.36
C ILE A 40 -21.51 -8.20 2.10
N GLU A 41 -21.18 -8.79 0.94
CA GLU A 41 -22.04 -8.75 -0.27
C GLU A 41 -23.10 -9.87 -0.29
N GLY A 42 -23.21 -10.68 0.77
CA GLY A 42 -24.04 -11.90 0.75
C GLY A 42 -25.47 -11.78 1.31
N PHE A 43 -25.73 -10.93 2.30
CA PHE A 43 -27.05 -10.86 2.95
C PHE A 43 -27.33 -9.46 3.49
N SER A 44 -28.40 -8.83 2.99
CA SER A 44 -29.13 -7.69 3.55
C SER A 44 -28.36 -6.75 4.50
N GLY A 45 -27.89 -5.62 3.95
CA GLY A 45 -27.44 -4.46 4.71
C GLY A 45 -25.95 -4.21 4.60
N SER A 46 -25.59 -3.13 3.91
CA SER A 46 -24.25 -2.55 3.96
C SER A 46 -23.86 -2.28 5.42
N GLN A 47 -23.07 -3.17 6.01
CA GLN A 47 -22.38 -2.90 7.26
C GLN A 47 -20.95 -2.52 6.94
N SER A 48 -20.75 -1.23 6.71
CA SER A 48 -19.44 -0.58 6.74
C SER A 48 -18.84 -0.77 8.12
N SER A 49 -17.71 -1.43 8.21
CA SER A 49 -16.94 -1.55 9.45
C SER A 49 -15.53 -1.03 9.26
N ASN A 50 -14.97 -0.44 10.31
CA ASN A 50 -13.59 -0.03 10.30
C ASN A 50 -12.67 -1.26 10.31
N GLU A 51 -11.56 -1.16 9.60
CA GLU A 51 -10.57 -2.21 9.48
C GLU A 51 -9.26 -1.78 10.14
N THR A 52 -8.77 -2.59 11.07
CA THR A 52 -7.44 -2.42 11.65
C THR A 52 -6.54 -3.53 11.17
N GLN A 53 -5.37 -3.17 10.66
CA GLN A 53 -4.31 -4.10 10.29
C GLN A 53 -3.02 -3.73 11.01
N LEU A 54 -2.41 -4.69 11.70
CA LEU A 54 -1.07 -4.54 12.26
C LEU A 54 -0.06 -5.16 11.31
N TYR A 55 1.09 -4.53 11.15
CA TYR A 55 2.15 -5.03 10.28
C TYR A 55 3.53 -4.80 10.87
N ALA A 56 4.46 -5.65 10.46
CA ALA A 56 5.89 -5.41 10.61
C ALA A 56 6.50 -5.38 9.22
N ARG A 57 7.44 -4.48 8.97
CA ARG A 57 8.19 -4.39 7.72
C ARG A 57 9.67 -4.60 8.01
N TRP A 58 10.26 -5.55 7.32
CA TRP A 58 11.69 -5.82 7.36
C TRP A 58 12.30 -5.63 5.98
N ARG A 59 13.25 -4.70 5.85
CA ARG A 59 14.07 -4.53 4.65
C ARG A 59 15.23 -5.53 4.69
N ALA A 60 14.95 -6.71 4.15
CA ALA A 60 15.82 -7.88 4.16
C ALA A 60 17.10 -7.69 3.33
N TRP A 61 17.05 -6.83 2.31
CA TRP A 61 18.22 -6.48 1.50
C TRP A 61 18.28 -4.98 1.21
N GLY A 62 19.49 -4.45 1.11
CA GLY A 62 19.75 -3.06 0.79
C GLY A 62 20.06 -2.18 2.01
N GLY A 63 19.91 -0.87 1.81
CA GLY A 63 20.18 0.20 2.76
C GLY A 63 18.93 0.71 3.49
N PRO A 64 19.02 1.83 4.23
CA PRO A 64 17.85 2.49 4.79
C PRO A 64 16.91 2.97 3.67
N GLU A 65 15.64 3.18 4.01
CA GLU A 65 14.62 3.62 3.05
C GLU A 65 15.03 4.92 2.33
N GLY A 66 14.85 4.95 1.01
CA GLY A 66 15.20 6.10 0.18
C GLY A 66 16.70 6.22 -0.16
N SER A 67 17.55 5.29 0.29
CA SER A 67 18.94 5.23 -0.16
C SER A 67 19.06 4.71 -1.60
N GLU A 68 20.13 5.10 -2.28
CA GLU A 68 20.40 4.64 -3.65
C GLU A 68 20.71 3.14 -3.68
N GLY A 69 20.32 2.47 -4.77
CA GLY A 69 20.53 1.03 -4.97
C GLY A 69 19.24 0.22 -4.94
N PHE A 70 19.41 -1.10 -4.93
CA PHE A 70 18.32 -2.08 -4.92
C PHE A 70 18.01 -2.54 -3.50
N HIS A 71 16.72 -2.59 -3.17
CA HIS A 71 16.23 -2.94 -1.85
C HIS A 71 15.10 -3.96 -1.96
N VAL A 72 15.00 -4.81 -0.95
CA VAL A 72 13.94 -5.81 -0.83
C VAL A 72 13.37 -5.77 0.57
N SER A 73 12.04 -5.82 0.66
CA SER A 73 11.31 -5.83 1.92
C SER A 73 10.25 -6.91 1.98
N VAL A 74 10.02 -7.39 3.20
CA VAL A 74 8.95 -8.32 3.55
C VAL A 74 8.10 -7.64 4.61
N THR A 75 6.80 -7.60 4.38
CA THR A 75 5.83 -6.99 5.30
C THR A 75 4.74 -7.99 5.67
N PRO A 76 4.93 -8.85 6.68
CA PRO A 76 3.84 -9.61 7.26
C PRO A 76 2.82 -8.68 7.94
N ALA A 77 1.55 -9.01 7.81
CA ALA A 77 0.46 -8.26 8.40
C ALA A 77 -0.65 -9.17 8.93
N TYR A 78 -1.42 -8.67 9.89
CA TYR A 78 -2.60 -9.35 10.41
C TYR A 78 -3.79 -8.40 10.43
N ASN A 79 -4.86 -8.84 9.81
CA ASN A 79 -6.11 -8.11 9.67
C ASN A 79 -7.11 -8.58 10.72
N PHE A 80 -7.52 -7.69 11.62
CA PHE A 80 -8.43 -8.05 12.71
C PHE A 80 -9.86 -8.28 12.24
N LEU A 81 -10.25 -7.58 11.17
CA LEU A 81 -11.59 -7.65 10.62
C LEU A 81 -11.80 -8.95 9.84
N ALA A 82 -10.86 -9.27 8.95
CA ALA A 82 -10.85 -10.49 8.18
C ALA A 82 -10.37 -11.73 8.97
N LYS A 83 -9.74 -11.51 10.13
CA LYS A 83 -9.05 -12.55 10.92
C LYS A 83 -8.09 -13.37 10.04
N SER A 84 -7.28 -12.66 9.25
CA SER A 84 -6.36 -13.26 8.29
C SER A 84 -4.95 -12.73 8.42
N GLY A 85 -3.98 -13.61 8.13
CA GLY A 85 -2.62 -13.21 7.81
C GLY A 85 -2.57 -12.72 6.37
N ASP A 86 -2.02 -11.52 6.21
CA ASP A 86 -1.75 -10.90 4.93
C ASP A 86 -0.23 -10.66 4.83
N GLY A 87 0.26 -10.38 3.63
CA GLY A 87 1.69 -10.14 3.44
C GLY A 87 1.99 -9.39 2.16
N GLU A 88 3.10 -8.65 2.19
CA GLU A 88 3.67 -7.99 1.02
C GLU A 88 5.15 -8.35 0.88
N LEU A 89 5.56 -8.64 -0.35
CA LEU A 89 6.96 -8.62 -0.78
C LEU A 89 7.15 -7.39 -1.66
N GLY A 90 8.02 -6.49 -1.26
CA GLY A 90 8.32 -5.25 -1.99
C GLY A 90 9.76 -5.24 -2.47
N ALA A 91 9.99 -4.70 -3.66
CA ALA A 91 11.32 -4.41 -4.16
C ALA A 91 11.33 -2.99 -4.73
N ASP A 92 12.40 -2.25 -4.47
CA ASP A 92 12.59 -0.92 -5.01
C ASP A 92 14.03 -0.72 -5.48
N TRP A 93 14.19 0.07 -6.53
CA TRP A 93 15.49 0.45 -7.08
C TRP A 93 15.54 1.95 -7.28
N THR A 94 16.45 2.60 -6.57
CA THR A 94 16.66 4.05 -6.68
C THR A 94 17.99 4.33 -7.35
N LYS A 95 17.98 5.23 -8.34
CA LYS A 95 19.18 5.79 -8.98
C LYS A 95 18.99 7.28 -9.23
N GLY A 96 19.77 8.11 -8.54
CA GLY A 96 19.63 9.56 -8.58
C GLY A 96 18.20 10.03 -8.29
N ALA A 97 17.54 10.63 -9.28
CA ALA A 97 16.20 11.20 -9.15
C ALA A 97 15.06 10.19 -9.42
N LEU A 98 15.37 8.96 -9.86
CA LEU A 98 14.37 7.97 -10.24
C LEU A 98 14.34 6.82 -9.23
N THR A 99 13.15 6.47 -8.77
CA THR A 99 12.87 5.25 -8.02
C THR A 99 11.88 4.41 -8.81
N LEU A 100 12.18 3.12 -9.00
CA LEU A 100 11.25 2.11 -9.49
C LEU A 100 10.82 1.25 -8.31
N GLU A 101 9.55 0.87 -8.27
CA GLU A 101 8.99 0.06 -7.20
C GLU A 101 8.10 -1.06 -7.75
N GLY A 102 8.08 -2.18 -7.04
CA GLY A 102 7.23 -3.32 -7.33
C GLY A 102 6.84 -4.03 -6.04
N ALA A 103 5.61 -4.53 -5.99
CA ALA A 103 5.09 -5.24 -4.84
C ALA A 103 4.22 -6.43 -5.25
N ALA A 104 4.34 -7.51 -4.50
CA ALA A 104 3.44 -8.65 -4.53
C ALA A 104 2.73 -8.75 -3.18
N ARG A 105 1.40 -8.71 -3.18
CA ARG A 105 0.57 -8.84 -1.97
C ARG A 105 -0.20 -10.14 -1.98
N ILE A 106 -0.35 -10.74 -0.81
CA ILE A 106 -1.18 -11.91 -0.58
C ILE A 106 -2.11 -11.59 0.60
N ALA A 107 -3.40 -11.87 0.44
CA ALA A 107 -4.38 -11.80 1.50
C ALA A 107 -4.97 -13.20 1.71
N GLY A 108 -4.89 -13.72 2.93
CA GLY A 108 -5.29 -15.11 3.23
C GLY A 108 -6.80 -15.33 3.18
N LYS A 109 -7.58 -14.36 3.66
CA LYS A 109 -9.05 -14.33 3.55
C LYS A 109 -9.51 -12.91 3.25
N PRO A 110 -9.41 -12.44 1.99
CA PRO A 110 -9.86 -11.10 1.66
C PRO A 110 -11.37 -11.01 1.87
N LEU A 111 -11.77 -10.25 2.89
CA LEU A 111 -13.10 -9.66 3.07
C LEU A 111 -14.27 -10.59 2.68
N GLY A 112 -14.50 -11.64 3.48
CA GLY A 112 -15.64 -12.55 3.34
C GLY A 112 -15.50 -13.66 2.30
N GLN A 113 -14.40 -13.68 1.53
CA GLN A 113 -14.10 -14.74 0.57
C GLN A 113 -13.38 -15.91 1.26
N SER A 114 -13.70 -17.14 0.83
CA SER A 114 -13.11 -18.37 1.39
C SER A 114 -11.69 -18.66 0.87
N SER A 115 -11.27 -18.02 -0.22
CA SER A 115 -10.00 -18.28 -0.89
C SER A 115 -9.03 -17.10 -0.81
N ALA A 116 -7.76 -17.40 -0.58
CA ALA A 116 -6.68 -16.41 -0.63
C ALA A 116 -6.62 -15.72 -2.00
N ARG A 117 -6.25 -14.45 -2.02
CA ARG A 117 -5.98 -13.70 -3.26
C ARG A 117 -4.59 -13.12 -3.23
N ALA A 118 -4.01 -13.01 -4.42
CA ALA A 118 -2.75 -12.34 -4.63
C ALA A 118 -2.93 -11.19 -5.62
N ALA A 119 -2.10 -10.15 -5.48
CA ALA A 119 -2.03 -9.02 -6.38
C ALA A 119 -0.58 -8.62 -6.61
N PHE A 120 -0.31 -8.10 -7.80
CA PHE A 120 0.97 -7.51 -8.16
C PHE A 120 0.75 -6.04 -8.53
N GLY A 121 1.71 -5.21 -8.21
CA GLY A 121 1.74 -3.83 -8.65
C GLY A 121 3.16 -3.34 -8.81
N GLY A 122 3.31 -2.25 -9.54
CA GLY A 122 4.57 -1.56 -9.69
C GLY A 122 4.38 -0.18 -10.25
N GLY A 123 5.41 0.63 -10.10
CA GLY A 123 5.36 2.04 -10.44
C GLY A 123 6.73 2.68 -10.41
N PHE A 124 6.72 3.99 -10.52
CA PHE A 124 7.91 4.80 -10.40
C PHE A 124 7.63 6.14 -9.74
N VAL A 125 8.69 6.72 -9.19
CA VAL A 125 8.75 8.11 -8.72
C VAL A 125 9.92 8.80 -9.38
N ALA A 126 9.66 9.88 -10.11
CA ALA A 126 10.65 10.72 -10.75
C ALA A 126 10.70 12.09 -10.06
N ARG A 127 11.79 12.35 -9.34
CA ARG A 127 12.03 13.61 -8.64
C ARG A 127 12.44 14.69 -9.63
N VAL A 128 11.61 15.72 -9.76
CA VAL A 128 11.90 16.89 -10.60
C VAL A 128 12.86 17.82 -9.86
N ASN A 129 12.59 18.06 -8.58
CA ASN A 129 13.44 18.81 -7.67
C ASN A 129 13.20 18.37 -6.22
N ARG A 130 13.82 19.05 -5.25
CA ARG A 130 13.69 18.70 -3.83
C ARG A 130 12.25 18.74 -3.27
N TYR A 131 11.35 19.48 -3.91
CA TYR A 131 9.96 19.68 -3.46
C TYR A 131 8.92 18.97 -4.33
N VAL A 132 9.27 18.61 -5.56
CA VAL A 132 8.32 18.13 -6.57
C VAL A 132 8.79 16.80 -7.16
N ALA A 133 7.87 15.83 -7.21
CA ALA A 133 8.07 14.58 -7.92
C ALA A 133 6.81 14.16 -8.68
N LEU A 134 6.98 13.40 -9.75
CA LEU A 134 5.90 12.75 -10.48
C LEU A 134 5.91 11.27 -10.16
N SER A 135 4.74 10.67 -10.00
CA SER A 135 4.62 9.22 -9.82
C SER A 135 3.52 8.64 -10.69
N ALA A 136 3.69 7.38 -11.06
CA ALA A 136 2.64 6.58 -11.67
C ALA A 136 2.80 5.12 -11.29
N ASP A 137 1.68 4.43 -11.17
CA ASP A 137 1.62 3.05 -10.75
C ASP A 137 0.49 2.29 -11.46
N VAL A 138 0.65 0.98 -11.51
CA VAL A 138 -0.36 0.04 -12.02
C VAL A 138 -0.34 -1.22 -11.16
N GLY A 139 -1.52 -1.78 -10.90
CA GLY A 139 -1.67 -3.00 -10.13
C GLY A 139 -2.87 -3.83 -10.56
N SER A 140 -2.72 -5.15 -10.42
CA SER A 140 -3.75 -6.12 -10.77
C SER A 140 -3.74 -7.30 -9.81
N PHE A 141 -4.91 -7.93 -9.64
CA PHE A 141 -4.99 -9.25 -9.02
C PHE A 141 -4.39 -10.32 -9.94
N VAL A 142 -3.98 -11.43 -9.34
CA VAL A 142 -3.66 -12.67 -10.06
C VAL A 142 -4.95 -13.27 -10.61
N SER A 143 -4.91 -13.71 -11.88
CA SER A 143 -6.10 -14.20 -12.61
C SER A 143 -7.27 -13.21 -12.55
N PRO A 144 -7.08 -11.96 -13.00
CA PRO A 144 -8.05 -10.90 -12.79
C PRO A 144 -9.27 -11.10 -13.70
N THR A 145 -10.46 -10.87 -13.15
CA THR A 145 -11.72 -10.77 -13.91
C THR A 145 -12.04 -9.32 -14.31
N VAL A 146 -11.20 -8.37 -13.90
CA VAL A 146 -11.32 -6.93 -14.11
C VAL A 146 -10.01 -6.34 -14.62
N LEU A 147 -10.06 -5.13 -15.19
CA LEU A 147 -8.86 -4.44 -15.64
C LEU A 147 -7.95 -4.05 -14.46
N ALA A 148 -6.66 -3.91 -14.77
CA ALA A 148 -5.70 -3.36 -13.83
C ALA A 148 -6.09 -1.94 -13.42
N ALA A 149 -5.93 -1.62 -12.14
CA ALA A 149 -6.04 -0.27 -11.64
C ALA A 149 -4.73 0.47 -11.92
N TRP A 150 -4.80 1.72 -12.31
CA TRP A 150 -3.63 2.57 -12.51
C TRP A 150 -3.86 3.95 -11.92
N SER A 151 -2.76 4.63 -11.61
CA SER A 151 -2.78 5.97 -11.03
C SER A 151 -1.59 6.79 -11.52
N ALA A 152 -1.73 8.11 -11.48
CA ALA A 152 -0.65 9.06 -11.70
C ALA A 152 -0.84 10.27 -10.79
N ALA A 153 0.25 10.82 -10.26
CA ALA A 153 0.21 11.90 -9.28
C ALA A 153 1.37 12.89 -9.41
N LEU A 154 1.09 14.12 -8.95
CA LEU A 154 2.08 15.13 -8.63
C LEU A 154 2.26 15.16 -7.11
N ASN A 155 3.48 14.87 -6.66
CA ASN A 155 3.85 14.82 -5.26
C ASN A 155 4.54 16.13 -4.87
N VAL A 156 4.05 16.78 -3.82
CA VAL A 156 4.60 18.04 -3.31
C VAL A 156 4.98 17.88 -1.84
N SER A 157 6.21 18.24 -1.49
CA SER A 157 6.69 18.27 -0.11
C SER A 157 6.58 19.67 0.49
N ILE A 158 6.09 19.75 1.74
CA ILE A 158 6.02 21.00 2.49
C ILE A 158 7.43 21.31 3.04
N PRO A 159 8.01 22.49 2.76
CA PRO A 159 9.30 22.88 3.32
C PRO A 159 9.30 22.78 4.86
N GLY A 160 10.34 22.14 5.42
CA GLY A 160 10.49 21.94 6.87
C GLY A 160 9.84 20.66 7.44
N SER A 161 9.15 19.85 6.62
CA SER A 161 8.49 18.62 7.07
C SER A 161 9.38 17.36 7.01
N GLY A 162 10.68 17.49 6.76
CA GLY A 162 11.64 16.37 6.67
C GLY A 162 12.95 16.68 7.37
N ARG A 163 13.62 15.65 7.92
CA ARG A 163 14.89 15.79 8.64
C ARG A 163 15.97 16.40 7.72
N GLU A 164 16.52 17.53 8.13
CA GLU A 164 17.86 17.96 7.72
C GLU A 164 18.82 16.81 7.99
N GLN A 165 19.41 16.24 6.95
CA GLN A 165 20.58 15.40 7.08
C GLN A 165 21.79 16.34 7.12
N TYR A 166 22.35 16.52 8.33
CA TYR A 166 23.73 16.96 8.52
C TYR A 166 24.66 15.76 8.34
#